data_AF-A0A7V9H975-F1
#
_entry.id   AF-A0A7V9H975-F1
#
_cell.length_a   1.000
_cell.length_b   1.000
_cell.length_c   1.000
_cell.angle_alpha   90.00
_cell.angle_beta   90.00
_cell.angle_gamma   90.00
#
_symmetry.space_group_name_H-M   'P 1'
#
loop_
_entity.id
_entity.type
_entity.pdbx_description
1 polymer ?
#
loop_
_entity_poly.entity_id
_entity_poly.type
_entity_poly.pdbx_seq_one_letter_code
_entity_poly.pdbx_strand_id
1 'polypeptide(L)'
;VQQIGDVSSGGFFLIFWLFQNPPDLLYSIIKGMSMATVIVLVGCYYGYNASGGPVGVGTATAKSMVLNIVLVHLIGMLGTQLFWGANPRAPIGG
;
A
#
# COMPACT_ATOMS: atom_id res chain seq x y z
N VAL A 1 -15.05 -30.71 18.02
CA VAL A 1 -13.82 -30.37 18.78
C VAL A 1 -13.63 -28.87 18.71
N GLN A 2 -13.72 -28.23 19.87
CA GLN A 2 -13.79 -26.78 20.02
C GLN A 2 -12.38 -26.21 19.89
N GLN A 3 -12.01 -25.73 18.70
CA GLN A 3 -10.76 -25.03 18.45
C GLN A 3 -10.84 -23.64 19.09
N ILE A 4 -10.50 -23.54 20.38
CA ILE A 4 -10.44 -22.27 21.12
C ILE A 4 -9.04 -22.14 21.73
N GLY A 5 -8.24 -21.24 21.16
CA GLY A 5 -7.23 -20.49 21.91
C GLY A 5 -6.00 -21.24 22.44
N ASP A 6 -5.20 -21.87 21.57
CA ASP A 6 -3.90 -22.49 21.93
C ASP A 6 -2.79 -21.49 22.30
N VAL A 7 -3.08 -20.19 22.42
CA VAL A 7 -2.12 -19.17 22.84
C VAL A 7 -2.73 -18.25 23.88
N SER A 8 -2.05 -18.18 25.04
CA SER A 8 -2.27 -17.12 26.03
C SER A 8 -2.14 -15.76 25.35
N SER A 9 -3.02 -14.82 25.69
CA SER A 9 -2.93 -13.42 25.25
C SER A 9 -1.51 -12.86 25.45
N GLY A 10 -0.86 -13.21 26.58
CA GLY A 10 0.52 -12.83 26.85
C GLY A 10 1.56 -13.48 25.92
N GLY A 11 1.34 -14.74 25.48
CA GLY A 11 2.21 -15.42 24.52
C GLY A 11 2.12 -14.81 23.13
N PHE A 12 0.91 -14.47 22.68
CA PHE A 12 0.70 -13.72 21.44
C PHE A 12 1.34 -12.33 21.49
N PHE A 13 1.12 -11.56 22.57
CA PHE A 13 1.70 -10.22 22.72
C PHE A 13 3.23 -10.24 22.79
N LEU A 14 3.85 -11.23 23.43
CA LEU A 14 5.30 -11.36 23.48
C LEU A 14 5.90 -11.52 22.09
N ILE A 15 5.36 -12.42 21.27
CA ILE A 15 5.79 -12.66 19.89
C ILE A 15 5.51 -11.42 19.03
N PHE A 16 4.32 -10.82 19.19
CA PHE A 16 3.95 -9.60 18.47
C PHE A 16 4.96 -8.46 18.70
N TRP A 17 5.30 -8.15 19.96
CA TRP A 17 6.26 -7.10 20.27
C TRP A 17 7.71 -7.44 19.91
N LEU A 18 8.06 -8.73 19.82
CA LEU A 18 9.40 -9.17 19.39
C LEU A 18 9.63 -8.99 17.89
N PHE A 19 8.60 -9.21 17.06
CA PHE A 19 8.70 -9.09 15.60
C PHE A 19 8.26 -7.71 15.08
N GLN A 20 7.57 -6.90 15.88
CA GLN A 20 7.17 -5.55 15.52
C GLN A 20 8.36 -4.59 15.63
N ASN A 21 8.98 -4.25 14.50
CA ASN A 21 10.03 -3.24 14.48
C ASN A 21 9.39 -1.83 14.34
N PRO A 22 9.60 -0.89 15.29
CA PRO A 22 9.11 0.49 15.18
C PRO A 22 9.41 1.21 13.85
N PRO A 23 10.60 1.07 13.22
CA PRO A 23 10.86 1.71 11.94
C PRO A 23 10.03 1.16 10.78
N ASP A 24 9.66 -0.13 10.80
CA ASP A 24 8.84 -0.74 9.74
C ASP A 24 7.42 -0.16 9.73
N LEU A 25 6.89 0.19 10.91
CA LEU A 25 5.62 0.90 11.04
C LEU A 25 5.68 2.30 10.42
N LEU A 26 6.73 3.07 10.73
CA LEU A 26 6.91 4.42 10.18
C LEU A 26 7.07 4.40 8.66
N TYR A 27 7.88 3.47 8.13
CA TYR A 27 8.04 3.30 6.69
C TYR A 27 6.74 2.90 5.99
N SER A 28 5.93 2.04 6.61
CA SER A 28 4.62 1.64 6.08
C SER A 28 3.63 2.81 6.03
N ILE A 29 3.61 3.67 7.06
CA ILE A 29 2.74 4.85 7.11
C ILE A 29 3.16 5.86 6.04
N ILE A 30 4.44 6.19 5.95
CA ILE A 30 4.96 7.14 4.95
C ILE A 30 4.69 6.64 3.53
N LYS A 31 4.94 5.34 3.28
CA LYS A 31 4.65 4.70 2.00
C LYS A 31 3.15 4.81 1.67
N GLY A 32 2.27 4.49 2.62
CA GLY A 32 0.82 4.60 2.44
C GLY A 32 0.36 6.03 2.12
N MET A 33 0.86 7.02 2.86
CA MET A 33 0.55 8.44 2.59
C MET A 33 0.99 8.87 1.20
N SER A 34 2.21 8.48 0.77
CA SER A 34 2.73 8.83 -0.55
C SER A 34 1.88 8.25 -1.69
N MET A 35 1.40 7.01 -1.57
CA MET A 35 0.49 6.42 -2.55
C MET A 35 -0.84 7.16 -2.58
N ALA A 36 -1.42 7.45 -1.42
CA ALA A 36 -2.69 8.17 -1.33
C ALA A 36 -2.63 9.53 -2.03
N THR A 37 -1.56 10.30 -1.83
CA THR A 37 -1.39 11.61 -2.49
C THR A 37 -1.33 11.47 -4.01
N VAL A 38 -0.59 10.50 -4.55
CA VAL A 38 -0.49 10.31 -6.00
C VAL A 38 -1.83 9.88 -6.59
N ILE A 39 -2.55 8.97 -5.92
CA ILE A 39 -3.87 8.51 -6.38
C ILE A 39 -4.84 9.68 -6.51
N VAL A 40 -4.89 10.54 -5.50
CA VAL A 40 -5.79 11.71 -5.46
C VAL A 40 -5.40 12.73 -6.53
N LEU A 41 -4.11 13.06 -6.68
CA LEU A 41 -3.65 14.01 -7.70
C LEU A 41 -4.01 13.56 -9.12
N VAL A 42 -3.83 12.28 -9.42
CA VAL A 42 -4.17 11.70 -10.73
C VAL A 42 -5.67 11.68 -10.94
N GLY A 43 -6.44 11.32 -9.91
CA GLY A 43 -7.90 11.36 -9.93
C GLY A 43 -8.43 12.77 -10.22
N CYS A 44 -7.89 13.77 -9.52
CA CYS A 44 -8.23 15.18 -9.74
C CYS A 44 -7.80 15.65 -11.13
N TYR A 45 -6.60 15.32 -11.62
CA TYR A 45 -6.13 15.77 -12.93
C TYR A 45 -7.03 15.28 -14.07
N TYR A 46 -7.37 13.99 -14.08
CA TYR A 46 -8.29 13.44 -15.08
C TYR A 46 -9.74 13.89 -14.88
N GLY A 47 -10.13 14.23 -13.65
CA GLY A 47 -11.44 14.82 -13.35
C GLY A 47 -11.57 16.27 -13.85
N TYR A 48 -10.55 17.11 -13.64
CA TYR A 48 -10.52 18.50 -14.10
C TYR A 48 -10.42 18.62 -15.62
N ASN A 49 -9.73 17.68 -16.29
CA ASN A 49 -9.62 17.65 -17.74
C ASN A 49 -10.73 16.81 -18.42
N ALA A 50 -11.76 16.38 -17.68
CA ALA A 50 -12.90 15.70 -18.27
C ALA A 50 -13.78 16.73 -19.00
N SER A 51 -13.94 16.54 -20.31
CA SER A 51 -14.82 17.37 -21.14
C SER A 51 -15.53 16.49 -22.16
N GLY A 52 -16.78 16.82 -22.49
CA GLY A 52 -17.58 16.08 -23.48
C GLY A 52 -18.66 15.17 -22.89
N GLY A 53 -19.69 15.74 -22.25
CA GLY A 53 -20.94 15.05 -21.92
C GLY A 53 -20.80 13.78 -21.04
N PRO A 54 -21.87 12.99 -20.87
CA PRO A 54 -21.87 11.81 -19.99
C PRO A 54 -20.89 10.72 -20.45
N VAL A 55 -20.69 10.56 -21.75
CA VAL A 55 -19.83 9.52 -22.34
C VAL A 55 -18.34 9.87 -22.21
N GLY A 56 -17.97 11.15 -22.34
CA GLY A 56 -16.60 11.63 -22.15
C GLY A 56 -16.13 11.54 -20.70
N VAL A 57 -17.02 11.80 -19.74
CA VAL A 57 -16.71 11.64 -18.30
C VAL A 57 -16.47 10.18 -17.94
N GLY A 58 -17.26 9.25 -18.50
CA GLY A 58 -17.06 7.80 -18.28
C GLY A 58 -15.73 7.30 -18.83
N THR A 59 -15.34 7.74 -20.03
CA THR A 59 -14.05 7.37 -20.65
C THR A 59 -12.86 8.02 -19.94
N ALA A 60 -12.98 9.28 -19.50
CA ALA A 60 -11.95 9.94 -18.69
C ALA A 60 -11.74 9.24 -17.35
N THR A 61 -12.83 8.80 -16.71
CA THR A 61 -12.78 8.05 -15.44
C THR A 61 -12.12 6.69 -15.60
N ALA A 62 -12.48 5.92 -16.63
CA ALA A 62 -11.85 4.63 -16.92
C ALA A 62 -10.34 4.78 -17.18
N LYS A 63 -9.95 5.82 -17.95
CA LYS A 63 -8.54 6.11 -18.24
C LYS A 63 -7.77 6.53 -16.99
N SER A 64 -8.38 7.32 -16.11
CA SER A 64 -7.84 7.69 -14.80
C SER A 64 -7.59 6.45 -13.94
N MET A 65 -8.57 5.55 -13.85
CA MET A 65 -8.48 4.33 -13.04
C MET A 65 -7.33 3.41 -13.50
N VAL A 66 -7.18 3.20 -14.81
CA VAL A 66 -6.09 2.39 -15.37
C VAL A 66 -4.73 3.00 -15.02
N LEU A 67 -4.58 4.33 -15.19
CA LEU A 67 -3.33 5.01 -14.87
C LEU A 67 -3.02 4.96 -13.37
N ASN A 68 -4.05 5.07 -12.53
CA ASN A 68 -3.94 4.96 -11.08
C ASN A 68 -3.45 3.56 -10.64
N ILE A 69 -4.02 2.50 -11.21
CA ILE A 69 -3.61 1.11 -10.93
C ILE A 69 -2.13 0.89 -11.26
N VAL A 70 -1.67 1.39 -12.42
CA VAL A 70 -0.27 1.26 -12.84
C VAL A 70 0.65 2.03 -11.90
N LEU A 71 0.31 3.28 -11.55
CA LEU A 71 1.12 4.09 -10.65
C LEU A 71 1.19 3.52 -9.23
N VAL A 72 0.09 3.02 -8.69
CA VAL A 72 0.07 2.34 -7.38
C VAL A 72 0.99 1.14 -7.37
N HIS A 73 0.99 0.32 -8.43
CA HIS A 73 1.89 -0.83 -8.51
C HIS A 73 3.35 -0.40 -8.60
N LEU A 74 3.64 0.64 -9.39
CA LEU A 74 5.01 1.16 -9.56
C LEU A 74 5.57 1.74 -8.26
N ILE A 75 4.79 2.58 -7.58
CA ILE A 75 5.14 3.18 -6.28
C ILE A 75 5.18 2.10 -5.19
N GLY A 76 4.28 1.12 -5.26
CA GLY A 76 4.26 -0.03 -4.36
C GLY A 76 5.53 -0.86 -4.46
N MET A 77 5.96 -1.21 -5.67
CA MET A 77 7.19 -1.95 -5.93
C MET A 77 8.43 -1.14 -5.55
N LEU A 78 8.53 0.11 -5.99
CA LEU A 78 9.67 0.99 -5.67
C LEU A 78 9.75 1.26 -4.18
N GLY A 79 8.62 1.53 -3.52
CA GLY A 79 8.57 1.73 -2.08
C GLY A 79 8.97 0.48 -1.32
N THR A 80 8.52 -0.71 -1.74
CA THR A 80 8.99 -1.96 -1.14
C THR A 80 10.50 -2.14 -1.30
N GLN A 81 11.05 -1.85 -2.49
CA GLN A 81 12.50 -1.95 -2.73
C GLN A 81 13.32 -0.88 -2.01
N LEU A 82 12.81 0.34 -1.85
CA LEU A 82 13.52 1.41 -1.16
C LEU A 82 13.57 1.18 0.35
N PHE A 83 12.44 0.80 0.96
CA PHE A 83 12.35 0.60 2.40
C PHE A 83 12.88 -0.77 2.86
N TRP A 84 12.60 -1.83 2.09
CA TRP A 84 12.96 -3.21 2.44
C TRP A 84 13.90 -3.89 1.43
N GLY A 85 14.26 -3.25 0.31
CA GLY A 85 15.20 -3.81 -0.68
C GLY A 85 16.66 -3.44 -0.45
N ALA A 86 16.96 -2.31 0.22
CA ALA A 86 18.32 -1.98 0.66
C ALA A 86 18.73 -2.68 1.96
N ASN A 87 17.76 -3.21 2.72
CA ASN A 87 17.99 -4.11 3.84
C ASN A 87 17.65 -5.54 3.40
N PRO A 88 18.61 -6.36 2.96
CA PRO A 88 18.44 -7.81 2.91
C PRO A 88 18.29 -8.34 4.34
N ARG A 89 17.14 -8.08 4.96
CA ARG A 89 16.60 -8.74 6.14
C ARG A 89 15.44 -9.64 5.75
N ALA A 90 15.41 -10.05 4.49
CA ALA A 90 14.74 -11.29 4.10
C ALA A 90 15.67 -12.42 4.54
N PRO A 91 15.35 -13.21 5.58
CA PRO A 91 15.85 -14.58 5.67
C PRO A 91 15.20 -15.37 4.52
N ILE A 92 15.65 -15.13 3.29
CA ILE A 92 15.57 -16.13 2.23
C ILE A 92 16.69 -17.14 2.51
N GLY A 93 16.48 -17.97 3.53
CA GLY A 93 17.43 -18.97 4.01
C GLY A 93 17.49 -19.00 5.53
N GLY A 94 16.53 -19.68 6.16
CA GLY A 94 16.45 -19.91 7.60
C GLY A 94 15.02 -20.18 8.05
#